data_AF-A0A170XXW4-F1
#
_entry.id   AF-A0A170XXW4-F1
#
_cell.length_a   1.000
_cell.length_b   1.000
_cell.length_c   1.000
_cell.angle_alpha   90.00
_cell.angle_beta   90.00
_cell.angle_gamma   90.00
#
_symmetry.space_group_name_H-M   'P 1'
#
loop_
_entity.id
_entity.type
_entity.pdbx_description
1 polymer ?
#
loop_
_entity_poly.entity_id
_entity_poly.type
_entity_poly.pdbx_seq_one_letter_code
_entity_poly.pdbx_strand_id
1 'polypeptide(L)'
;GNNQYFCESCDKKCNAHKGLKFSKFPYLLTLHLKRFDFDYNSLHRIKLNDKVIFPKILDLNNFINLDNNSSEESAEVVETSMKCDDSSTADSALEEETNHVPESHINEVDQEDDEGIDLSSSSGNHQENERSRQQAIPNGPFVYELYSIMIHSGSASGGHYYAYIKDFAKDEWYCFNDQSVTTITQEDIEKTFGGGPPRAYYSGAYSSSTNAYMLMYRQIDKELNCLAMKEDEFPSHIKKVLEEIKESEEHERASRARRDEMVRLTIHTIHPVTGARLNHKIFFHNDNSLAEVMDQAYITFKFEGVIPKEQCRLVSYVSANDHMEVSFEAREYESIREIMASLIHPSNEFFFRN
;
A
#
# COMPACT_ATOMS: atom_id res chain seq x y z
N GLY A 1 -7.34 50.11 10.00
CA GLY A 1 -8.04 49.22 9.05
C GLY A 1 -8.92 48.25 9.80
N ASN A 2 -9.62 47.34 9.10
CA ASN A 2 -10.61 46.46 9.72
C ASN A 2 -10.02 45.43 10.71
N ASN A 3 -8.71 45.14 10.59
CA ASN A 3 -7.99 44.15 11.39
C ASN A 3 -7.18 44.77 12.56
N GLN A 4 -7.67 45.86 13.17
CA GLN A 4 -7.00 46.44 14.34
C GLN A 4 -7.04 45.49 15.55
N TYR A 5 -5.92 45.42 16.28
CA TYR A 5 -5.79 44.63 17.49
C TYR A 5 -6.57 45.29 18.63
N PHE A 6 -7.33 44.50 19.38
CA PHE A 6 -7.99 44.99 20.57
C PHE A 6 -7.01 44.93 21.75
N CYS A 7 -6.62 46.09 22.25
CA CYS A 7 -5.73 46.17 23.41
C CYS A 7 -6.58 46.27 24.68
N GLU A 8 -6.52 45.24 25.53
CA GLU A 8 -7.25 45.16 26.79
C GLU A 8 -6.85 46.28 27.76
N SER A 9 -5.57 46.67 27.79
CA SER A 9 -5.09 47.76 28.67
C SER A 9 -5.59 49.14 28.24
N CYS A 10 -5.84 49.34 26.95
CA CYS A 10 -6.31 50.61 26.39
C CYS A 10 -7.83 50.63 26.18
N ASP A 11 -8.50 49.50 26.37
CA ASP A 11 -9.92 49.24 26.09
C ASP A 11 -10.38 49.75 24.71
N LYS A 12 -9.53 49.56 23.68
CA LYS A 12 -9.82 50.03 22.32
C LYS A 12 -9.04 49.28 21.25
N LYS A 13 -9.55 49.37 20.02
CA LYS A 13 -8.84 48.92 18.80
C LYS A 13 -7.68 49.85 18.48
N CYS A 14 -6.48 49.30 18.35
CA CYS A 14 -5.27 50.03 18.03
C CYS A 14 -4.48 49.35 16.91
N ASN A 15 -3.56 50.11 16.31
CA ASN A 15 -2.57 49.54 15.41
C ASN A 15 -1.54 48.78 16.25
N ALA A 16 -1.16 47.59 15.82
CA ALA A 16 -0.18 46.74 16.50
C ALA A 16 0.67 46.02 15.46
N HIS A 17 1.87 45.60 15.87
CA HIS A 17 2.72 44.71 15.08
C HIS A 17 2.60 43.30 15.66
N LYS A 18 2.17 42.34 14.84
CA LYS A 18 2.10 40.92 15.19
C LYS A 18 3.20 40.17 14.45
N GLY A 19 4.03 39.43 15.19
CA GLY A 19 5.08 38.59 14.64
C GLY A 19 5.03 37.18 15.23
N LEU A 20 5.65 36.24 14.54
CA LEU A 20 5.88 34.87 15.00
C LEU A 20 7.39 34.63 14.99
N LYS A 21 7.92 33.97 16.02
CA LYS A 21 9.33 33.61 16.14
C LYS A 21 9.48 32.18 16.62
N PHE A 22 10.55 31.51 16.21
CA PHE A 22 10.91 30.19 16.72
C PHE A 22 11.71 30.34 18.01
N SER A 23 11.40 29.51 19.01
CA SER A 23 12.17 29.43 20.26
C SER A 23 13.17 28.26 20.22
N LYS A 24 12.80 27.16 19.59
CA LYS A 24 13.59 25.93 19.44
C LYS A 24 13.10 25.16 18.21
N PHE A 25 13.99 24.37 17.61
CA PHE A 25 13.62 23.38 16.60
C PHE A 25 13.71 21.94 17.13
N PRO A 26 12.83 21.02 16.68
CA PRO A 26 12.85 19.61 17.08
C PRO A 26 14.01 18.85 16.43
N TYR A 27 14.35 17.68 16.96
CA TYR A 27 15.36 16.79 16.37
C TYR A 27 14.97 16.29 14.96
N LEU A 28 13.69 15.91 14.79
CA LEU A 28 13.09 15.64 13.49
C LEU A 28 12.19 16.80 13.09
N LEU A 29 12.52 17.45 11.98
CA LEU A 29 11.81 18.58 11.44
C LEU A 29 10.99 18.15 10.23
N THR A 30 9.67 18.29 10.33
CA THR A 30 8.74 18.00 9.25
C THR A 30 8.19 19.31 8.67
N LEU A 31 8.39 19.52 7.37
CA LEU A 31 7.94 20.70 6.64
C LEU A 31 6.87 20.31 5.63
N HIS A 32 5.64 20.76 5.85
CA HIS A 32 4.55 20.57 4.89
C HIS A 32 4.59 21.70 3.86
N LEU A 33 4.73 21.34 2.58
CA LEU A 33 4.62 22.29 1.49
C LEU A 33 3.13 22.50 1.22
N LYS A 34 2.63 23.73 1.43
CA LYS A 34 1.22 24.13 1.24
C LYS A 34 0.85 24.15 -0.25
N ARG A 35 0.80 22.96 -0.86
CA ARG A 35 0.56 22.76 -2.29
C ARG A 35 -0.91 22.55 -2.65
N PHE A 36 -1.81 22.52 -1.68
CA PHE A 36 -3.25 22.46 -1.94
C PHE A 36 -3.87 23.76 -1.46
N ASP A 37 -4.65 24.38 -2.34
CA ASP A 37 -5.32 25.65 -2.09
C ASP A 37 -6.74 25.61 -2.68
N PHE A 38 -7.55 26.61 -2.36
CA PHE A 38 -8.90 26.75 -2.90
C PHE A 38 -8.94 27.94 -3.88
N ASP A 39 -9.19 27.67 -5.15
CA ASP A 39 -9.36 28.74 -6.13
C ASP A 39 -10.78 29.31 -6.03
N TYR A 40 -10.87 30.52 -5.49
CA TYR A 40 -12.14 31.22 -5.29
C TYR A 40 -12.82 31.65 -6.60
N ASN A 41 -12.10 31.73 -7.72
CA ASN A 41 -12.71 32.11 -9.00
C ASN A 41 -13.51 30.97 -9.62
N SER A 42 -12.97 29.77 -9.50
CA SER A 42 -13.47 28.55 -10.13
C SER A 42 -14.13 27.60 -9.12
N LEU A 43 -14.10 27.95 -7.83
CA LEU A 43 -14.73 27.26 -6.70
C LEU A 43 -14.32 25.78 -6.57
N HIS A 44 -13.08 25.46 -6.92
CA HIS A 44 -12.54 24.10 -6.73
C HIS A 44 -11.20 24.13 -5.98
N ARG A 45 -10.90 23.01 -5.32
CA ARG A 45 -9.56 22.78 -4.75
C ARG A 45 -8.57 22.59 -5.90
N ILE A 46 -7.43 23.27 -5.81
CA ILE A 46 -6.35 23.21 -6.79
C ILE A 46 -5.06 22.70 -6.15
N LYS A 47 -4.21 22.08 -6.97
CA LYS A 47 -2.85 21.72 -6.58
C LYS A 47 -1.85 22.68 -7.22
N LEU A 48 -1.03 23.31 -6.39
CA LEU A 48 0.04 24.21 -6.77
C LEU A 48 1.29 23.41 -7.17
N ASN A 49 1.64 23.49 -8.45
CA ASN A 49 2.78 22.77 -9.01
C ASN A 49 4.01 23.65 -9.22
N ASP A 50 4.01 24.87 -8.68
CA ASP A 50 5.13 25.80 -8.79
C ASP A 50 6.42 25.20 -8.22
N LYS A 51 7.54 25.64 -8.80
CA LYS A 51 8.87 25.19 -8.39
C LYS A 51 9.18 25.66 -6.98
N VAL A 52 9.47 24.73 -6.08
CA VAL A 52 9.99 24.97 -4.74
C VAL A 52 11.28 24.18 -4.59
N ILE A 53 12.39 24.90 -4.43
CA ILE A 53 13.71 24.30 -4.21
C ILE A 53 13.91 24.13 -2.72
N PHE A 54 14.42 22.98 -2.31
CA PHE A 54 14.79 22.71 -0.93
C PHE A 54 16.21 22.12 -0.86
N PRO A 55 17.03 22.55 0.11
CA PRO A 55 18.43 22.15 0.17
C PRO A 55 18.63 20.79 0.85
N LYS A 56 19.72 20.08 0.51
CA LYS A 56 20.11 18.85 1.22
C LYS A 56 20.51 19.14 2.68
N ILE A 57 21.15 20.28 2.92
CA ILE A 57 21.51 20.76 4.27
C ILE A 57 20.75 22.06 4.53
N LEU A 58 19.96 22.10 5.60
CA LEU A 58 19.15 23.23 6.00
C LEU A 58 19.71 23.84 7.29
N ASP A 59 20.19 25.08 7.20
CA ASP A 59 20.66 25.86 8.35
C ASP A 59 19.52 26.75 8.88
N LEU A 60 19.08 26.48 10.10
CA LEU A 60 18.02 27.22 10.77
C LEU A 60 18.51 28.09 11.93
N ASN A 61 19.83 28.18 12.15
CA ASN A 61 20.37 28.91 13.31
C ASN A 61 19.94 30.39 13.32
N ASN A 62 19.82 31.01 12.15
CA ASN A 62 19.43 32.42 12.01
C ASN A 62 17.96 32.72 12.33
N PHE A 63 17.11 31.69 12.53
CA PHE A 63 15.70 31.88 12.87
C PHE A 63 15.44 31.86 14.38
N ILE A 64 16.46 31.58 15.18
CA ILE A 64 16.43 31.72 16.63
C ILE A 64 17.25 32.96 16.97
N ASN A 65 16.55 34.00 17.41
CA ASN A 65 17.23 35.11 18.05
C ASN A 65 17.71 34.63 19.42
N LEU A 66 18.99 34.27 19.51
CA LEU A 66 19.71 34.37 20.76
C LEU A 66 19.91 35.87 21.00
N ASP A 67 18.91 36.53 21.56
CA ASP A 67 19.09 37.84 22.18
C ASP A 67 20.05 37.63 23.37
N ASN A 68 21.35 37.50 23.10
CA ASN A 68 22.43 37.47 24.08
C ASN A 68 22.64 38.89 24.65
N ASN A 69 21.56 39.44 25.21
CA ASN A 69 21.59 40.64 26.04
C ASN A 69 20.63 40.42 27.21
N SER A 70 21.04 39.56 28.13
CA SER A 70 20.86 39.84 29.56
C SER A 70 21.83 38.97 30.33
N SER A 71 22.77 39.66 30.97
CA SER A 71 23.34 39.30 32.26
C SER A 71 22.39 38.45 33.10
N GLU A 72 22.97 37.41 33.70
CA GLU A 72 22.55 36.71 34.92
C GLU A 72 21.30 37.28 35.60
N GLU A 73 20.19 36.52 35.62
CA GLU A 73 19.49 36.22 36.87
C GLU A 73 18.40 35.15 36.68
N SER A 74 18.09 34.55 37.83
CA SER A 74 17.41 33.31 38.17
C SER A 74 15.99 33.08 37.65
N ALA A 75 15.65 31.78 37.66
CA ALA A 75 14.39 31.14 37.30
C ALA A 75 13.13 31.66 37.99
N GLU A 76 12.00 31.59 37.29
CA GLU A 76 10.73 31.10 37.84
C GLU A 76 9.84 30.54 36.71
N VAL A 77 9.29 29.35 36.93
CA VAL A 77 8.40 28.63 36.02
C VAL A 77 6.96 29.03 36.34
N VAL A 78 6.27 29.68 35.39
CA VAL A 78 4.82 29.85 35.44
C VAL A 78 4.21 29.05 34.29
N GLU A 79 3.56 27.96 34.67
CA GLU A 79 2.78 27.09 33.80
C GLU A 79 1.45 27.77 33.46
N THR A 80 1.36 28.35 32.27
CA THR A 80 0.08 28.79 31.70
C THR A 80 -0.23 27.90 30.49
N SER A 81 -1.02 26.87 30.74
CA SER A 81 -1.56 25.95 29.75
C SER A 81 -2.50 26.70 28.79
N MET A 82 -1.99 27.20 27.68
CA MET A 82 -2.81 27.67 26.56
C MET A 82 -3.03 26.52 25.58
N LYS A 83 -4.29 26.06 25.52
CA LYS A 83 -4.77 25.09 24.51
C LYS A 83 -4.44 25.61 23.12
N CYS A 84 -3.57 24.91 22.40
CA CYS A 84 -3.48 25.04 20.95
C CYS A 84 -4.68 24.30 20.34
N ASP A 85 -5.47 24.99 19.54
CA ASP A 85 -6.51 24.38 18.72
C ASP A 85 -5.84 23.40 17.75
N ASP A 86 -6.10 22.12 17.99
CA ASP A 86 -5.77 21.01 17.13
C ASP A 86 -6.56 21.18 15.82
N SER A 87 -5.91 21.71 14.79
CA SER A 87 -6.47 21.71 13.44
C SER A 87 -6.21 20.34 12.82
N SER A 88 -6.82 19.30 13.38
CA SER A 88 -6.93 17.98 12.78
C SER A 88 -7.85 18.10 11.55
N THR A 89 -7.27 18.20 10.36
CA THR A 89 -8.02 17.94 9.12
C THR A 89 -8.06 16.43 8.91
N ALA A 90 -8.87 15.74 9.71
CA ALA A 90 -9.35 14.41 9.37
C ALA A 90 -10.54 14.62 8.42
N ASP A 91 -10.31 14.48 7.11
CA ASP A 91 -11.39 14.47 6.12
C ASP A 91 -12.15 13.16 6.33
N SER A 92 -13.33 13.25 6.94
CA SER A 92 -14.22 12.11 7.15
C SER A 92 -14.85 11.75 5.82
N ALA A 93 -14.60 10.51 5.39
CA ALA A 93 -15.33 9.85 4.34
C ALA A 93 -16.84 9.94 4.60
N LEU A 94 -17.57 10.51 3.65
CA LEU A 94 -19.01 10.33 3.54
C LEU A 94 -19.26 9.45 2.32
N GLU A 95 -19.80 8.27 2.64
CA GLU A 95 -20.42 7.35 1.71
C GLU A 95 -21.69 7.99 1.14
N GLU A 96 -21.84 7.99 -0.18
CA GLU A 96 -23.15 7.83 -0.81
C GLU A 96 -23.03 6.92 -2.03
N GLU A 97 -23.98 5.99 -2.08
CA GLU A 97 -24.07 4.86 -2.99
C GLU A 97 -24.67 5.19 -4.36
N THR A 98 -24.30 4.33 -5.32
CA THR A 98 -25.07 3.88 -6.52
C THR A 98 -25.25 4.83 -7.71
N ASN A 99 -24.62 4.49 -8.85
CA ASN A 99 -25.29 3.76 -9.93
C ASN A 99 -24.38 3.46 -11.14
N HIS A 100 -24.48 2.20 -11.58
CA HIS A 100 -24.29 1.61 -12.91
C HIS A 100 -23.08 1.88 -13.82
N VAL A 101 -22.42 0.75 -14.11
CA VAL A 101 -21.49 0.38 -15.20
C VAL A 101 -22.18 0.49 -16.58
N PRO A 102 -21.41 0.69 -17.67
CA PRO A 102 -21.24 -0.47 -18.56
C PRO A 102 -19.79 -0.75 -18.95
N GLU A 103 -19.54 -2.05 -19.10
CA GLU A 103 -18.29 -2.71 -19.47
C GLU A 103 -17.84 -2.31 -20.88
N SER A 104 -16.52 -2.18 -21.06
CA SER A 104 -15.90 -2.51 -22.33
C SER A 104 -14.57 -3.22 -22.09
N HIS A 105 -14.62 -4.53 -22.24
CA HIS A 105 -13.48 -5.41 -22.44
C HIS A 105 -12.61 -4.93 -23.61
N ILE A 106 -11.31 -4.75 -23.38
CA ILE A 106 -10.29 -4.96 -24.40
C ILE A 106 -9.07 -5.59 -23.73
N ASN A 107 -8.83 -6.86 -24.06
CA ASN A 107 -7.53 -7.52 -23.89
C ASN A 107 -6.61 -7.03 -25.02
N GLU A 108 -5.34 -6.72 -24.74
CA GLU A 108 -4.21 -6.87 -25.67
C GLU A 108 -2.91 -6.58 -24.88
N VAL A 109 -2.20 -7.63 -24.46
CA VAL A 109 -1.04 -8.29 -25.11
C VAL A 109 0.22 -7.44 -25.01
N ASP A 110 1.16 -7.98 -24.23
CA ASP A 110 2.56 -7.57 -24.12
C ASP A 110 3.22 -7.42 -25.50
N GLN A 111 3.99 -6.34 -25.65
CA GLN A 111 5.08 -6.31 -26.62
C GLN A 111 6.20 -5.42 -26.08
N GLU A 112 7.32 -6.08 -25.81
CA GLU A 112 8.64 -5.53 -25.59
C GLU A 112 9.06 -4.75 -26.83
N ASP A 113 9.52 -3.49 -26.65
CA ASP A 113 10.31 -2.83 -27.68
C ASP A 113 11.57 -2.23 -27.04
N ASP A 114 12.65 -2.95 -27.31
CA ASP A 114 14.07 -2.65 -27.20
C ASP A 114 14.45 -1.57 -28.23
N GLU A 115 14.79 -0.37 -27.77
CA GLU A 115 15.38 0.69 -28.60
C GLU A 115 16.81 0.94 -28.11
N GLY A 116 17.74 0.14 -28.64
CA GLY A 116 19.15 0.43 -28.61
C GLY A 116 19.52 1.54 -29.59
N ILE A 117 20.21 2.60 -29.13
CA ILE A 117 20.95 3.52 -30.01
C ILE A 117 22.31 3.91 -29.40
N ASP A 118 23.34 3.32 -30.03
CA ASP A 118 24.69 3.78 -30.35
C ASP A 118 25.40 4.84 -29.48
N LEU A 119 26.35 4.37 -28.67
CA LEU A 119 27.38 5.14 -27.98
C LEU A 119 28.65 5.20 -28.85
N SER A 120 28.85 6.32 -29.54
CA SER A 120 30.18 6.70 -30.05
C SER A 120 30.91 7.58 -29.04
N SER A 121 32.09 7.08 -28.69
CA SER A 121 33.17 7.61 -27.86
C SER A 121 33.43 9.12 -27.93
N SER A 122 33.43 9.75 -26.75
CA SER A 122 34.35 10.85 -26.42
C SER A 122 34.67 10.80 -24.92
N SER A 123 35.75 10.10 -24.61
CA SER A 123 36.41 10.09 -23.31
C SER A 123 36.96 11.48 -22.98
N GLY A 124 36.60 12.02 -21.82
CA GLY A 124 37.17 13.28 -21.32
C GLY A 124 36.78 13.60 -19.88
N ASN A 125 37.59 13.16 -18.92
CA ASN A 125 37.85 13.78 -17.61
C ASN A 125 36.68 14.31 -16.76
N HIS A 126 35.90 13.42 -16.14
CA HIS A 126 34.99 13.78 -15.05
C HIS A 126 35.43 13.34 -13.64
N GLN A 127 36.61 12.73 -13.47
CA GLN A 127 37.04 12.16 -12.18
C GLN A 127 37.77 13.12 -11.23
N GLU A 128 38.05 14.38 -11.61
CA GLU A 128 38.85 15.30 -10.76
C GLU A 128 38.06 16.38 -10.01
N ASN A 129 36.73 16.49 -10.17
CA ASN A 129 35.96 17.61 -9.61
C ASN A 129 35.02 17.31 -8.43
N GLU A 130 34.93 16.06 -7.95
CA GLU A 130 34.00 15.73 -6.84
C GLU A 130 34.62 15.83 -5.44
N ARG A 131 35.95 15.84 -5.31
CA ARG A 131 36.62 15.91 -3.99
C ARG A 131 36.76 17.33 -3.40
N SER A 132 36.29 18.37 -4.09
CA SER A 132 36.53 19.77 -3.71
C SER A 132 35.27 20.58 -3.35
N ARG A 133 34.13 19.92 -3.13
CA ARG A 133 32.87 20.55 -2.68
C ARG A 133 32.31 19.94 -1.39
N GLN A 134 33.16 19.65 -0.40
CA GLN A 134 32.67 19.70 0.99
C GLN A 134 32.33 21.17 1.30
N GLN A 135 31.10 21.58 1.05
CA GLN A 135 30.54 22.74 1.73
C GLN A 135 30.74 22.49 3.22
N ALA A 136 31.53 23.33 3.88
CA ALA A 136 31.68 23.27 5.33
C ALA A 136 30.27 23.31 5.93
N ILE A 137 29.91 22.26 6.69
CA ILE A 137 28.61 22.19 7.37
C ILE A 137 28.53 23.45 8.24
N PRO A 138 27.44 24.25 8.13
CA PRO A 138 27.28 25.44 8.95
C PRO A 138 27.47 25.13 10.44
N ASN A 139 28.03 26.08 11.19
CA ASN A 139 28.24 25.92 12.62
C ASN A 139 26.97 26.29 13.38
N GLY A 140 26.53 25.44 14.31
CA GLY A 140 25.43 25.72 15.22
C GLY A 140 24.58 24.47 15.48
N PRO A 141 23.75 24.48 16.54
CA PRO A 141 22.94 23.31 16.90
C PRO A 141 21.80 23.04 15.91
N PHE A 142 21.30 24.04 15.18
CA PHE A 142 20.10 23.90 14.34
C PHE A 142 20.42 23.72 12.86
N VAL A 143 21.29 22.74 12.58
CA VAL A 143 21.63 22.32 11.21
C VAL A 143 21.04 20.94 10.94
N TYR A 144 20.39 20.80 9.80
CA TYR A 144 19.61 19.62 9.46
C TYR A 144 20.02 19.04 8.11
N GLU A 145 19.98 17.71 7.98
CA GLU A 145 20.08 17.01 6.71
C GLU A 145 18.71 16.50 6.25
N LEU A 146 18.41 16.69 4.97
CA LEU A 146 17.23 16.12 4.33
C LEU A 146 17.40 14.60 4.26
N TYR A 147 16.38 13.85 4.69
CA TYR A 147 16.42 12.40 4.66
C TYR A 147 15.15 11.74 4.14
N SER A 148 14.04 12.47 4.07
CA SER A 148 12.86 11.97 3.37
C SER A 148 12.11 13.08 2.63
N ILE A 149 11.59 12.72 1.46
CA ILE A 149 10.76 13.56 0.61
C ILE A 149 9.50 12.75 0.32
N MET A 150 8.36 13.17 0.86
CA MET A 150 7.08 12.60 0.47
C MET A 150 6.57 13.31 -0.78
N ILE A 151 6.24 12.54 -1.80
CA ILE A 151 5.90 13.04 -3.13
C ILE A 151 4.43 12.74 -3.38
N HIS A 152 3.73 13.69 -4.02
CA HIS A 152 2.39 13.50 -4.50
C HIS A 152 2.34 13.70 -6.02
N SER A 153 1.89 12.68 -6.73
CA SER A 153 1.62 12.70 -8.16
C SER A 153 0.11 12.71 -8.39
N GLY A 154 -0.44 13.80 -8.91
CA GLY A 154 -1.87 13.88 -9.19
C GLY A 154 -2.46 15.27 -8.98
N SER A 155 -3.78 15.32 -8.81
CA SER A 155 -4.56 16.56 -8.68
C SER A 155 -4.97 16.82 -7.22
N ALA A 156 -5.73 17.89 -6.97
CA ALA A 156 -6.31 18.13 -5.65
C ALA A 156 -7.43 17.15 -5.28
N SER A 157 -8.02 16.46 -6.26
CA SER A 157 -9.11 15.50 -6.05
C SER A 157 -8.63 14.07 -5.84
N GLY A 158 -7.34 13.81 -6.07
CA GLY A 158 -6.79 12.47 -5.99
C GLY A 158 -5.45 12.35 -6.69
N GLY A 159 -4.66 11.39 -6.25
CA GLY A 159 -3.33 11.11 -6.75
C GLY A 159 -2.68 9.95 -6.02
N HIS A 160 -1.39 9.79 -6.26
CA HIS A 160 -0.56 8.74 -5.71
C HIS A 160 0.53 9.31 -4.82
N TYR A 161 0.76 8.66 -3.67
CA TYR A 161 1.79 9.04 -2.72
C TYR A 161 2.91 8.00 -2.71
N TYR A 162 4.14 8.48 -2.74
CA TYR A 162 5.33 7.65 -2.58
C TYR A 162 6.42 8.49 -1.92
N ALA A 163 7.49 7.85 -1.46
CA ALA A 163 8.53 8.51 -0.69
C ALA A 163 9.92 8.26 -1.25
N TYR A 164 10.74 9.31 -1.29
CA TYR A 164 12.19 9.15 -1.38
C TYR A 164 12.75 9.17 0.03
N ILE A 165 13.54 8.16 0.40
CA ILE A 165 14.13 8.04 1.73
C ILE A 165 15.62 7.73 1.57
N LYS A 166 16.42 8.44 2.36
CA LYS A 166 17.87 8.25 2.46
C LYS A 166 18.17 7.11 3.42
N ASP A 167 18.96 6.15 2.97
CA ASP A 167 19.62 5.17 3.84
C ASP A 167 20.89 5.79 4.42
N PHE A 168 20.89 6.07 5.72
CA PHE A 168 22.04 6.66 6.41
C PHE A 168 23.24 5.71 6.54
N ALA A 169 23.03 4.39 6.46
CA ALA A 169 24.13 3.43 6.56
C ALA A 169 24.97 3.40 5.26
N LYS A 170 24.30 3.54 4.11
CA LYS A 170 24.93 3.52 2.78
C LYS A 170 25.19 4.91 2.19
N ASP A 171 24.55 5.95 2.75
CA ASP A 171 24.48 7.31 2.17
C ASP A 171 23.85 7.34 0.77
N GLU A 172 22.89 6.44 0.53
CA GLU A 172 22.18 6.29 -0.75
C GLU A 172 20.70 6.66 -0.62
N TRP A 173 20.05 6.98 -1.74
CA TRP A 173 18.63 7.30 -1.79
C TRP A 173 17.83 6.22 -2.51
N TYR A 174 16.63 5.97 -1.98
CA TYR A 174 15.72 4.97 -2.50
C TYR A 174 14.32 5.57 -2.67
N CYS A 175 13.64 5.19 -3.75
CA CYS A 175 12.22 5.40 -3.98
C CYS A 175 11.45 4.22 -3.39
N PHE A 176 10.60 4.51 -2.41
CA PHE A 176 9.63 3.60 -1.82
C PHE A 176 8.26 3.90 -2.43
N ASN A 177 7.86 3.06 -3.38
CA ASN A 177 6.61 3.17 -4.10
C ASN A 177 5.80 1.88 -3.91
N ASP A 178 4.94 1.88 -2.90
CA ASP A 178 4.15 0.74 -2.43
C ASP A 178 5.01 -0.52 -2.23
N GLN A 179 4.78 -1.55 -3.05
CA GLN A 179 5.49 -2.82 -3.00
C GLN A 179 6.89 -2.79 -3.63
N SER A 180 7.28 -1.67 -4.25
CA SER A 180 8.54 -1.54 -4.98
C SER A 180 9.51 -0.59 -4.28
N VAL A 181 10.76 -1.02 -4.20
CA VAL A 181 11.87 -0.20 -3.70
C VAL A 181 12.97 -0.17 -4.76
N THR A 182 13.31 1.02 -5.23
CA THR A 182 14.35 1.23 -6.27
C THR A 182 15.32 2.32 -5.85
N THR A 183 16.55 2.28 -6.35
CA THR A 183 17.54 3.35 -6.13
C THR A 183 17.20 4.58 -6.96
N ILE A 184 17.52 5.78 -6.46
CA ILE A 184 17.34 7.04 -7.19
C ILE A 184 18.59 7.90 -7.21
N THR A 185 18.65 8.82 -8.15
CA THR A 185 19.75 9.78 -8.30
C THR A 185 19.39 11.16 -7.71
N GLN A 186 20.39 12.04 -7.62
CA GLN A 186 20.17 13.44 -7.24
C GLN A 186 19.29 14.18 -8.26
N GLU A 187 19.37 13.83 -9.54
CA GLU A 187 18.50 14.40 -10.58
C GLU A 187 17.03 14.07 -10.33
N ASP A 188 16.75 12.86 -9.83
CA ASP A 188 15.38 12.45 -9.51
C ASP A 188 14.80 13.25 -8.33
N ILE A 189 15.63 13.63 -7.35
CA ILE A 189 15.24 14.55 -6.28
C ILE A 189 14.90 15.93 -6.86
N GLU A 190 15.72 16.46 -7.76
CA GLU A 190 15.48 17.78 -8.37
C GLU A 190 14.20 17.83 -9.20
N LYS A 191 13.82 16.71 -9.85
CA LYS A 191 12.53 16.58 -10.54
C LYS A 191 11.33 16.79 -9.60
N THR A 192 11.49 16.53 -8.30
CA THR A 192 10.40 16.72 -7.31
C THR A 192 10.18 18.17 -6.89
N PHE A 193 11.04 19.12 -7.31
CA PHE A 193 10.86 20.54 -6.99
C PHE A 193 9.59 21.13 -7.60
N GLY A 194 9.07 20.53 -8.68
CA GLY A 194 7.95 21.06 -9.46
C GLY A 194 8.38 22.11 -10.48
N GLY A 195 7.40 22.78 -11.08
CA GLY A 195 7.60 23.80 -12.12
C GLY A 195 8.07 23.25 -13.47
N GLY A 196 7.80 21.97 -13.75
CA GLY A 196 7.97 21.40 -15.08
C GLY A 196 7.08 22.11 -16.11
N PRO A 197 7.44 22.10 -17.41
CA PRO A 197 6.65 22.75 -18.44
C PRO A 197 5.21 22.22 -18.46
N PRO A 198 4.19 23.09 -18.62
CA PRO A 198 2.83 22.65 -18.92
C PRO A 198 2.88 21.86 -20.23
N ARG A 199 2.43 20.60 -20.26
CA ARG A 199 2.56 19.79 -21.47
C ARG A 199 1.66 20.28 -22.60
N ALA A 200 2.23 20.34 -23.79
CA ALA A 200 1.50 20.34 -25.06
C ALA A 200 1.08 18.90 -25.42
N TYR A 201 -0.24 18.68 -25.42
CA TYR A 201 -1.06 17.69 -26.14
C TYR A 201 -0.68 16.19 -26.26
N TYR A 202 0.58 15.72 -26.20
CA TYR A 202 0.90 14.29 -26.37
C TYR A 202 2.22 13.88 -25.66
N SER A 203 2.17 13.48 -24.37
CA SER A 203 3.16 12.59 -23.74
C SER A 203 2.70 12.19 -22.32
N GLY A 204 2.93 10.92 -21.92
CA GLY A 204 2.23 10.14 -20.89
C GLY A 204 2.16 10.68 -19.44
N ALA A 205 1.01 10.46 -18.80
CA ALA A 205 0.38 11.02 -17.59
C ALA A 205 1.18 11.51 -16.34
N TYR A 206 2.51 11.43 -16.22
CA TYR A 206 3.15 11.42 -14.89
C TYR A 206 4.16 12.55 -14.53
N SER A 207 4.38 13.58 -15.35
CA SER A 207 5.51 14.50 -15.12
C SER A 207 5.16 15.91 -14.61
N SER A 208 4.03 16.52 -14.96
CA SER A 208 3.77 17.94 -14.60
C SER A 208 3.12 18.13 -13.22
N SER A 209 2.50 17.08 -12.66
CA SER A 209 1.75 17.11 -11.40
C SER A 209 2.45 16.38 -10.25
N THR A 210 3.70 15.95 -10.45
CA THR A 210 4.51 15.21 -9.48
C THR A 210 5.48 16.15 -8.81
N ASN A 211 5.34 16.35 -7.51
CA ASN A 211 6.25 17.17 -6.72
C ASN A 211 6.23 16.82 -5.24
N ALA A 212 7.26 17.25 -4.53
CA ALA A 212 7.38 17.11 -3.09
C ALA A 212 6.19 17.78 -2.39
N TYR A 213 5.54 17.05 -1.50
CA TYR A 213 4.44 17.50 -0.66
C TYR A 213 4.89 17.74 0.78
N MET A 214 5.80 16.91 1.29
CA MET A 214 6.34 17.02 2.63
C MET A 214 7.83 16.70 2.63
N LEU A 215 8.59 17.43 3.44
CA LEU A 215 10.02 17.24 3.60
C LEU A 215 10.31 16.87 5.05
N MET A 216 11.16 15.89 5.26
CA MET A 216 11.63 15.50 6.58
C MET A 216 13.14 15.68 6.67
N TYR A 217 13.53 16.44 7.68
CA TYR A 217 14.88 16.84 7.99
C TYR A 217 15.26 16.27 9.35
N ARG A 218 16.48 15.73 9.47
CA ARG A 218 17.03 15.22 10.73
C ARG A 218 18.14 16.16 11.17
N GLN A 219 18.12 16.58 12.43
CA GLN A 219 19.18 17.40 13.00
C GLN A 219 20.50 16.61 12.95
N ILE A 220 21.56 17.29 12.51
CA ILE A 220 22.90 16.72 12.46
C ILE A 220 23.49 16.84 13.86
N ASP A 221 23.35 15.77 14.64
CA ASP A 221 23.76 15.68 16.04
C ASP A 221 24.38 14.29 16.30
N LYS A 222 25.69 14.26 16.54
CA LYS A 222 26.45 13.02 16.71
C LYS A 222 26.04 12.21 17.95
N GLU A 223 25.45 12.85 18.95
CA GLU A 223 25.02 12.17 20.17
C GLU A 223 23.65 11.51 20.00
N LEU A 224 22.78 12.09 19.15
CA LEU A 224 21.42 11.61 18.91
C LEU A 224 21.29 10.75 17.64
N ASN A 225 22.16 10.95 16.64
CA ASN A 225 22.08 10.21 15.38
C ASN A 225 22.53 8.75 15.59
N CYS A 226 21.60 7.82 15.42
CA CYS A 226 21.88 6.39 15.38
C CYS A 226 21.46 5.79 14.03
N LEU A 227 22.00 4.60 13.72
CA LEU A 227 21.55 3.79 12.60
C LEU A 227 20.31 2.98 12.98
N ALA A 228 19.68 2.37 11.98
CA ALA A 228 18.57 1.46 12.21
C ALA A 228 19.00 0.26 13.08
N MET A 229 18.08 -0.18 13.95
CA MET A 229 18.25 -1.36 14.78
C MET A 229 18.36 -2.62 13.91
N LYS A 230 19.30 -3.50 14.23
CA LYS A 230 19.46 -4.81 13.60
C LYS A 230 18.51 -5.84 14.19
N GLU A 231 18.23 -6.90 13.45
CA GLU A 231 17.33 -7.98 13.87
C GLU A 231 17.74 -8.58 15.22
N ASP A 232 19.05 -8.75 15.46
CA ASP A 232 19.57 -9.30 16.71
C ASP A 232 19.37 -8.39 17.92
N GLU A 233 19.21 -7.08 17.72
CA GLU A 233 19.00 -6.09 18.78
C GLU A 233 17.53 -6.01 19.24
N PHE A 234 16.58 -6.61 18.50
CA PHE A 234 15.18 -6.63 18.91
C PHE A 234 14.96 -7.50 20.17
N PRO A 235 14.06 -7.07 21.09
CA PRO A 235 13.69 -7.85 22.26
C PRO A 235 13.18 -9.26 21.93
N SER A 236 13.50 -10.24 22.78
CA SER A 236 13.15 -11.66 22.56
C SER A 236 11.63 -11.91 22.42
N HIS A 237 10.80 -11.17 23.15
CA HIS A 237 9.35 -11.30 23.04
C HIS A 237 8.82 -10.86 21.68
N ILE A 238 9.40 -9.83 21.04
CA ILE A 238 9.03 -9.39 19.69
C ILE A 238 9.44 -10.43 18.65
N LYS A 239 10.64 -11.00 18.79
CA LYS A 239 11.11 -12.10 17.92
C LYS A 239 10.18 -13.31 18.00
N LYS A 240 9.71 -13.64 19.21
CA LYS A 240 8.74 -14.72 19.41
C LYS A 240 7.40 -14.43 18.71
N VAL A 241 6.88 -13.21 18.85
CA VAL A 241 5.64 -12.79 18.17
C VAL A 241 5.79 -12.86 16.65
N LEU A 242 6.95 -12.46 16.10
CA LEU A 242 7.23 -12.58 14.67
C LEU A 242 7.18 -14.04 14.20
N GLU A 243 7.74 -14.96 14.98
CA GLU A 243 7.69 -16.39 14.65
C GLU A 243 6.26 -16.93 14.68
N GLU A 244 5.49 -16.58 15.72
CA GLU A 244 4.07 -16.96 15.83
C GLU A 244 3.23 -16.41 14.64
N ILE A 245 3.52 -15.18 14.18
CA ILE A 245 2.88 -14.60 12.99
C ILE A 245 3.24 -15.41 11.75
N LYS A 246 4.52 -15.73 11.54
CA LYS A 246 4.98 -16.51 10.37
C LYS A 246 4.35 -17.90 10.34
N GLU A 247 4.34 -18.60 11.48
CA GLU A 247 3.71 -19.92 11.62
C GLU A 247 2.20 -19.85 11.31
N SER A 248 1.52 -18.81 11.80
CA SER A 248 0.10 -18.60 11.53
C SER A 248 -0.17 -18.30 10.05
N GLU A 249 0.63 -17.46 9.40
CA GLU A 249 0.51 -17.15 7.98
C GLU A 249 0.79 -18.38 7.11
N GLU A 250 1.78 -19.20 7.47
CA GLU A 250 2.06 -20.46 6.78
C GLU A 250 0.90 -21.45 6.95
N HIS A 251 0.37 -21.59 8.17
CA HIS A 251 -0.78 -22.44 8.44
C HIS A 251 -2.02 -21.99 7.65
N GLU A 252 -2.29 -20.69 7.61
CA GLU A 252 -3.40 -20.14 6.83
C GLU A 252 -3.19 -20.35 5.33
N ARG A 253 -1.98 -20.11 4.82
CA ARG A 253 -1.63 -20.36 3.42
C ARG A 253 -1.81 -21.84 3.05
N ALA A 254 -1.35 -22.75 3.90
CA ALA A 254 -1.53 -24.18 3.72
C ALA A 254 -3.01 -24.58 3.77
N SER A 255 -3.80 -24.00 4.67
CA SER A 255 -5.24 -24.25 4.76
C SER A 255 -6.00 -23.72 3.54
N ARG A 256 -5.63 -22.55 3.01
CA ARG A 256 -6.20 -22.01 1.76
C ARG A 256 -5.84 -22.89 0.57
N ALA A 257 -4.57 -23.28 0.44
CA ALA A 257 -4.13 -24.22 -0.61
C ALA A 257 -4.90 -25.55 -0.56
N ARG A 258 -5.07 -26.18 0.61
CA ARG A 258 -5.88 -27.40 0.75
C ARG A 258 -7.35 -27.21 0.37
N ARG A 259 -7.90 -26.00 0.59
CA ARG A 259 -9.29 -25.67 0.21
C ARG A 259 -9.42 -25.51 -1.30
N ASP A 260 -8.43 -24.89 -1.92
CA ASP A 260 -8.36 -24.70 -3.38
C ASP A 260 -8.12 -26.02 -4.12
N GLU A 261 -7.52 -27.02 -3.45
CA GLU A 261 -7.39 -28.40 -3.94
C GLU A 261 -8.69 -29.22 -3.90
N MET A 262 -9.81 -28.67 -3.39
CA MET A 262 -11.09 -29.36 -3.37
C MET A 262 -11.77 -29.30 -4.74
N VAL A 263 -12.25 -30.45 -5.22
CA VAL A 263 -13.07 -30.57 -6.43
C VAL A 263 -14.54 -30.52 -6.06
N ARG A 264 -15.29 -29.70 -6.80
CA ARG A 264 -16.75 -29.62 -6.69
C ARG A 264 -17.41 -30.66 -7.59
N LEU A 265 -17.99 -31.69 -6.99
CA LEU A 265 -18.79 -32.70 -7.68
C LEU A 265 -20.29 -32.38 -7.56
N THR A 266 -21.02 -32.45 -8.67
CA THR A 266 -22.48 -32.36 -8.67
C THR A 266 -23.04 -33.77 -8.75
N ILE A 267 -23.71 -34.20 -7.68
CA ILE A 267 -24.30 -35.52 -7.61
C ILE A 267 -25.80 -35.38 -7.89
N HIS A 268 -26.28 -36.12 -8.88
CA HIS A 268 -27.68 -36.20 -9.29
C HIS A 268 -28.29 -37.51 -8.79
N THR A 269 -29.59 -37.51 -8.50
CA THR A 269 -30.31 -38.74 -8.17
C THR A 269 -31.79 -38.60 -8.48
N ILE A 270 -32.51 -39.72 -8.50
CA ILE A 270 -33.96 -39.77 -8.50
C ILE A 270 -34.37 -40.40 -7.16
N HIS A 271 -35.11 -39.64 -6.37
CA HIS A 271 -35.53 -40.10 -5.06
C HIS A 271 -36.40 -41.37 -5.20
N PRO A 272 -36.04 -42.49 -4.54
CA PRO A 272 -36.62 -43.80 -4.80
C PRO A 272 -38.13 -43.89 -4.46
N VAL A 273 -38.59 -43.14 -3.45
CA VAL A 273 -40.00 -43.12 -3.04
C VAL A 273 -40.84 -42.08 -3.79
N THR A 274 -40.35 -40.85 -3.94
CA THR A 274 -41.13 -39.74 -4.50
C THR A 274 -40.98 -39.58 -6.01
N GLY A 275 -39.98 -40.22 -6.62
CA GLY A 275 -39.61 -40.04 -8.02
C GLY A 275 -39.06 -38.65 -8.34
N ALA A 276 -38.84 -37.80 -7.34
CA ALA A 276 -38.34 -36.45 -7.54
C ALA A 276 -36.86 -36.47 -7.95
N ARG A 277 -36.50 -35.69 -8.97
CA ARG A 277 -35.11 -35.50 -9.38
C ARG A 277 -34.42 -34.52 -8.44
N LEU A 278 -33.32 -34.94 -7.83
CA LEU A 278 -32.55 -34.15 -6.87
C LEU A 278 -31.12 -33.98 -7.38
N ASN A 279 -30.48 -32.88 -6.99
CA ASN A 279 -29.04 -32.73 -7.14
C ASN A 279 -28.45 -32.00 -5.92
N HIS A 280 -27.18 -32.28 -5.63
CA HIS A 280 -26.40 -31.57 -4.63
C HIS A 280 -24.98 -31.35 -5.14
N LYS A 281 -24.44 -30.16 -4.88
CA LYS A 281 -23.04 -29.84 -5.12
C LYS A 281 -22.26 -30.08 -3.83
N ILE A 282 -21.31 -30.99 -3.87
CA ILE A 282 -20.50 -31.39 -2.71
C ILE A 282 -19.03 -31.21 -3.08
N PHE A 283 -18.25 -30.70 -2.14
CA PHE A 283 -16.81 -30.48 -2.31
C PHE A 283 -16.04 -31.61 -1.64
N PHE A 284 -15.07 -32.17 -2.36
CA PHE A 284 -14.22 -33.25 -1.89
C PHE A 284 -12.77 -32.92 -2.18
N HIS A 285 -11.84 -33.42 -1.37
CA HIS A 285 -10.42 -33.38 -1.73
C HIS A 285 -10.16 -34.35 -2.88
N ASN A 286 -9.20 -34.02 -3.75
CA ASN A 286 -8.79 -34.89 -4.86
C ASN A 286 -8.40 -36.30 -4.44
N ASP A 287 -7.92 -36.45 -3.20
CA ASP A 287 -7.43 -37.71 -2.65
C ASP A 287 -8.52 -38.49 -1.90
N ASN A 288 -9.74 -37.94 -1.79
CA ASN A 288 -10.87 -38.70 -1.27
C ASN A 288 -11.20 -39.87 -2.20
N SER A 289 -11.53 -41.02 -1.61
CA SER A 289 -11.92 -42.22 -2.34
C SER A 289 -13.36 -42.12 -2.85
N LEU A 290 -13.69 -42.85 -3.92
CA LEU A 290 -15.06 -42.90 -4.43
C LEU A 290 -16.06 -43.45 -3.39
N ALA A 291 -15.62 -44.33 -2.49
CA ALA A 291 -16.41 -44.79 -1.35
C ALA A 291 -16.82 -43.63 -0.44
N GLU A 292 -15.90 -42.73 -0.10
CA GLU A 292 -16.18 -41.55 0.72
C GLU A 292 -17.16 -40.59 0.03
N VAL A 293 -17.06 -40.45 -1.30
CA VAL A 293 -18.03 -39.69 -2.10
C VAL A 293 -19.43 -40.31 -2.02
N MET A 294 -19.52 -41.63 -2.15
CA MET A 294 -20.79 -42.36 -2.08
C MET A 294 -21.43 -42.23 -0.69
N ASP A 295 -20.63 -42.37 0.37
CA ASP A 295 -21.06 -42.24 1.76
C ASP A 295 -21.63 -40.84 2.03
N GLN A 296 -20.89 -39.81 1.62
CA GLN A 296 -21.31 -38.43 1.79
C GLN A 296 -22.57 -38.12 0.98
N ALA A 297 -22.70 -38.67 -0.24
CA ALA A 297 -23.90 -38.54 -1.05
C ALA A 297 -25.11 -39.21 -0.37
N TYR A 298 -24.95 -40.43 0.12
CA TYR A 298 -25.99 -41.20 0.80
C TYR A 298 -26.56 -40.45 2.02
N ILE A 299 -25.67 -39.85 2.82
CA ILE A 299 -26.03 -39.01 3.97
C ILE A 299 -26.72 -37.71 3.49
N THR A 300 -26.17 -37.04 2.48
CA THR A 300 -26.69 -35.76 1.98
C THR A 300 -28.12 -35.90 1.43
N PHE A 301 -28.40 -36.99 0.70
CA PHE A 301 -29.74 -37.27 0.18
C PHE A 301 -30.67 -37.93 1.21
N LYS A 302 -30.21 -38.19 2.44
CA LYS A 302 -30.98 -38.79 3.54
C LYS A 302 -31.60 -40.14 3.16
N PHE A 303 -30.80 -40.99 2.51
CA PHE A 303 -31.24 -42.31 2.05
C PHE A 303 -31.18 -43.40 3.12
N GLU A 304 -30.69 -43.07 4.32
CA GLU A 304 -30.68 -43.96 5.47
C GLU A 304 -32.08 -44.48 5.81
N GLY A 305 -32.24 -45.80 5.86
CA GLY A 305 -33.52 -46.47 6.10
C GLY A 305 -34.50 -46.46 4.92
N VAL A 306 -34.16 -45.81 3.81
CA VAL A 306 -34.97 -45.81 2.58
C VAL A 306 -34.45 -46.84 1.58
N ILE A 307 -33.14 -46.88 1.37
CA ILE A 307 -32.46 -47.82 0.45
C ILE A 307 -31.21 -48.40 1.12
N PRO A 308 -30.95 -49.71 1.01
CA PRO A 308 -29.72 -50.31 1.52
C PRO A 308 -28.50 -49.73 0.81
N LYS A 309 -27.47 -49.39 1.58
CA LYS A 309 -26.24 -48.78 1.05
C LYS A 309 -25.52 -49.71 0.08
N GLU A 310 -25.65 -51.03 0.26
CA GLU A 310 -25.06 -52.07 -0.59
C GLU A 310 -25.66 -52.14 -1.99
N GLN A 311 -26.84 -51.53 -2.20
CA GLN A 311 -27.49 -51.42 -3.50
C GLN A 311 -27.18 -50.09 -4.20
N CYS A 312 -26.44 -49.20 -3.53
CA CYS A 312 -26.15 -47.88 -4.06
C CYS A 312 -24.83 -47.88 -4.84
N ARG A 313 -24.80 -47.17 -5.98
CA ARG A 313 -23.57 -46.93 -6.77
C ARG A 313 -23.55 -45.54 -7.36
N LEU A 314 -22.33 -45.05 -7.58
CA LEU A 314 -22.07 -43.83 -8.34
C LEU A 314 -21.72 -44.19 -9.78
N VAL A 315 -22.23 -43.40 -10.72
CA VAL A 315 -21.90 -43.51 -12.15
C VAL A 315 -21.57 -42.13 -12.73
N SER A 316 -20.70 -42.08 -13.74
CA SER A 316 -20.47 -40.86 -14.52
C SER A 316 -21.75 -40.42 -15.21
N TYR A 317 -22.01 -39.12 -15.20
CA TYR A 317 -23.26 -38.57 -15.67
C TYR A 317 -23.04 -37.30 -16.49
N VAL A 318 -23.85 -37.16 -17.54
CA VAL A 318 -23.86 -35.99 -18.41
C VAL A 318 -25.27 -35.42 -18.42
N SER A 319 -25.47 -34.34 -17.65
CA SER A 319 -26.80 -33.73 -17.46
C SER A 319 -27.42 -33.20 -18.75
N ALA A 320 -26.60 -32.73 -19.70
CA ALA A 320 -27.07 -32.11 -20.94
C ALA A 320 -27.97 -33.04 -21.78
N ASN A 321 -27.68 -34.34 -21.80
CA ASN A 321 -28.40 -35.33 -22.61
C ASN A 321 -29.05 -36.43 -21.77
N ASP A 322 -29.11 -36.24 -20.44
CA ASP A 322 -29.57 -37.23 -19.46
C ASP A 322 -28.93 -38.62 -19.64
N HIS A 323 -27.61 -38.63 -19.88
CA HIS A 323 -26.88 -39.83 -20.26
C HIS A 323 -25.92 -40.28 -19.16
N MET A 324 -25.91 -41.58 -18.88
CA MET A 324 -24.96 -42.24 -17.98
C MET A 324 -23.85 -42.86 -18.82
N GLU A 325 -22.60 -42.44 -18.62
CA GLU A 325 -21.48 -42.91 -19.43
C GLU A 325 -20.84 -44.19 -18.86
N VAL A 326 -20.37 -44.14 -17.61
CA VAL A 326 -19.50 -45.18 -17.03
C VAL A 326 -19.95 -45.52 -15.61
N SER A 327 -20.09 -46.82 -15.32
CA SER A 327 -20.25 -47.31 -13.95
C SER A 327 -18.88 -47.48 -13.29
N PHE A 328 -18.74 -47.03 -12.05
CA PHE A 328 -17.49 -47.12 -11.29
C PHE A 328 -17.42 -48.35 -10.38
N GLU A 329 -18.05 -49.46 -10.78
CA GLU A 329 -18.04 -50.71 -10.01
C GLU A 329 -16.62 -51.23 -9.76
N ALA A 330 -16.35 -51.69 -8.54
CA ALA A 330 -15.05 -52.19 -8.07
C ALA A 330 -13.91 -51.14 -8.06
N ARG A 331 -14.24 -49.86 -8.18
CA ARG A 331 -13.28 -48.73 -8.09
C ARG A 331 -13.49 -47.91 -6.82
N GLU A 332 -14.06 -48.50 -5.76
CA GLU A 332 -14.46 -47.76 -4.56
C GLU A 332 -13.27 -47.13 -3.80
N TYR A 333 -12.08 -47.74 -3.93
CA TYR A 333 -10.85 -47.28 -3.26
C TYR A 333 -10.02 -46.31 -4.11
N GLU A 334 -10.40 -46.08 -5.36
CA GLU A 334 -9.70 -45.11 -6.21
C GLU A 334 -10.06 -43.68 -5.78
N SER A 335 -9.06 -42.81 -5.83
CA SER A 335 -9.22 -41.39 -5.53
C SER A 335 -10.05 -40.69 -6.61
N ILE A 336 -10.71 -39.59 -6.25
CA ILE A 336 -11.43 -38.74 -7.22
C ILE A 336 -10.50 -38.32 -8.36
N ARG A 337 -9.23 -38.02 -8.07
CA ARG A 337 -8.22 -37.70 -9.10
C ARG A 337 -8.08 -38.81 -10.15
N GLU A 338 -7.96 -40.06 -9.70
CA GLU A 338 -7.82 -41.24 -10.58
C GLU A 338 -9.10 -41.52 -11.36
N ILE A 339 -10.26 -41.40 -10.71
CA ILE A 339 -11.57 -41.53 -11.36
C ILE A 339 -11.72 -40.49 -12.47
N MET A 340 -11.49 -39.21 -12.16
CA MET A 340 -11.64 -38.10 -13.11
C MET A 340 -10.67 -38.20 -14.28
N ALA A 341 -9.42 -38.63 -14.05
CA ALA A 341 -8.43 -38.84 -15.10
C ALA A 341 -8.77 -39.99 -16.06
N SER A 342 -9.60 -40.95 -15.61
CA SER A 342 -10.01 -42.11 -16.43
C SER A 342 -11.25 -41.85 -17.30
N LEU A 343 -11.93 -40.71 -17.14
CA LEU A 343 -13.14 -40.38 -17.88
C LEU A 343 -12.80 -39.87 -19.29
N ILE A 344 -13.51 -40.39 -20.29
CA ILE A 344 -13.37 -39.99 -21.70
C ILE A 344 -13.81 -38.53 -21.86
N HIS A 345 -14.87 -38.12 -21.16
CA HIS A 345 -15.29 -36.74 -21.01
C HIS A 345 -15.28 -36.40 -19.51
N PRO A 346 -14.30 -35.63 -19.01
CA PRO A 346 -14.26 -35.27 -17.60
C PRO A 346 -15.42 -34.31 -17.29
N SER A 347 -16.54 -34.86 -16.81
CA SER A 347 -17.62 -34.11 -16.19
C SER A 347 -17.48 -34.21 -14.67
N ASN A 348 -17.66 -33.08 -13.97
CA ASN A 348 -17.76 -33.08 -12.51
C ASN A 348 -19.18 -33.48 -12.06
N GLU A 349 -19.84 -34.36 -12.81
CA GLU A 349 -21.23 -34.74 -12.64
C GLU A 349 -21.34 -36.25 -12.47
N PHE A 350 -21.83 -36.68 -11.30
CA PHE A 350 -22.09 -38.08 -11.01
C PHE A 350 -23.57 -38.31 -10.76
N PHE A 351 -24.03 -39.54 -10.98
CA PHE A 351 -25.39 -39.95 -10.66
C PHE A 351 -25.36 -41.05 -9.59
N PHE A 352 -26.10 -40.80 -8.52
CA PHE A 352 -26.33 -41.74 -7.42
C PHE A 352 -27.54 -42.61 -7.74
N ARG A 353 -27.32 -43.92 -7.86
CA ARG A 353 -28.31 -44.91 -8.26
C ARG A 353 -28.47 -46.00 -7.21
N ASN A 354 -29.71 -46.46 -7.02
CA ASN A 354 -30.06 -47.77 -6.46
C ASN A 354 -30.27 -48.77 -7.60
#